data_AF-A0A1Y0G1Q1-F1
#
_entry.id   AF-A0A1Y0G1Q1-F1
#
_cell.length_a   1.000
_cell.length_b   1.000
_cell.length_c   1.000
_cell.angle_alpha   90.00
_cell.angle_beta   90.00
_cell.angle_gamma   90.00
#
_symmetry.space_group_name_H-M   'P 1'
#
loop_
_entity.id
_entity.type
_entity.pdbx_description
1 polymer ?
#
loop_
_entity_poly.entity_id
_entity_poly.type
_entity_poly.pdbx_seq_one_letter_code
_entity_poly.pdbx_strand_id
1 'polypeptide(L)'
;MIGHKWKEYGFDRLFDAVLFSPELVPTMIKDEPELLKCENYAGETVLQFFSLEGKLDIVDLLLQCGAVADEWSIYFASEMGHLDVILMLFESGGVPNVRACKNAFMRSNPKKFKAKQMRKLFNSYGYEWRPKSLHEL
;
A
#
# COMPACT_ATOMS: atom_id res chain seq x y z
N MET A 1 -7.72 30.21 6.25
CA MET A 1 -6.86 29.03 6.01
C MET A 1 -7.20 28.49 4.64
N ILE A 2 -6.35 28.74 3.64
CA ILE A 2 -6.50 28.21 2.27
C ILE A 2 -5.43 27.14 2.14
N GLY A 3 -5.70 25.96 2.70
CA GLY A 3 -4.85 24.79 2.54
C GLY A 3 -5.75 23.64 2.13
N HIS A 4 -5.26 22.79 1.24
CA HIS A 4 -5.73 21.41 1.01
C HIS A 4 -6.86 21.17 -0.01
N LYS A 5 -7.72 22.14 -0.35
CA LYS A 5 -8.84 21.88 -1.28
C LYS A 5 -8.42 21.31 -2.65
N TRP A 6 -7.25 21.72 -3.18
CA TRP A 6 -6.74 21.20 -4.46
C TRP A 6 -6.17 19.78 -4.38
N LYS A 7 -5.65 19.36 -3.22
CA LYS A 7 -5.12 17.99 -3.04
C LYS A 7 -6.25 16.97 -2.96
N GLU A 8 -7.32 17.29 -2.22
CA GLU A 8 -8.52 16.44 -2.10
C GLU A 8 -9.19 16.24 -3.46
N TYR A 9 -9.40 17.31 -4.25
CA TYR A 9 -9.94 17.16 -5.60
C TYR A 9 -9.05 16.29 -6.51
N GLY A 10 -7.73 16.35 -6.36
CA GLY A 10 -6.83 15.48 -7.11
C GLY A 10 -6.96 14.02 -6.70
N PHE A 11 -7.15 13.75 -5.40
CA PHE A 11 -7.41 12.41 -4.89
C PHE A 11 -8.71 11.86 -5.50
N ASP A 12 -9.83 12.60 -5.35
CA ASP A 12 -11.14 12.16 -5.84
C ASP A 12 -11.12 11.89 -7.35
N ARG A 13 -10.46 12.77 -8.13
CA ARG A 13 -10.29 12.59 -9.59
C ARG A 13 -9.59 11.27 -9.91
N LEU A 14 -8.44 11.01 -9.28
CA LEU A 14 -7.68 9.78 -9.56
C LEU A 14 -8.42 8.55 -9.05
N PHE A 15 -9.06 8.65 -7.88
CA PHE A 15 -9.86 7.61 -7.27
C PHE A 15 -11.04 7.19 -8.16
N ASP A 16 -11.80 8.15 -8.68
CA ASP A 16 -12.89 7.88 -9.61
C ASP A 16 -12.36 7.30 -10.94
N ALA A 17 -11.25 7.83 -11.44
CA ALA A 17 -10.65 7.35 -12.68
C ALA A 17 -10.25 5.87 -12.58
N VAL A 18 -9.59 5.43 -11.50
CA VAL A 18 -9.22 4.01 -11.35
C VAL A 18 -10.42 3.08 -11.19
N LEU A 19 -11.57 3.58 -10.70
CA LEU A 19 -12.79 2.78 -10.52
C LEU A 19 -13.66 2.72 -11.77
N PHE A 20 -13.77 3.81 -12.52
CA PHE A 20 -14.78 3.97 -13.57
C PHE A 20 -14.20 4.17 -14.97
N SER A 21 -12.93 4.60 -15.08
CA SER A 21 -12.27 4.89 -16.36
C SER A 21 -10.75 4.59 -16.30
N PRO A 22 -10.34 3.36 -15.93
CA PRO A 22 -8.94 2.99 -15.70
C PRO A 22 -8.06 3.19 -16.95
N GLU A 23 -8.64 3.14 -18.15
CA GLU A 23 -7.95 3.40 -19.42
C GLU A 23 -7.44 4.85 -19.56
N LEU A 24 -8.03 5.80 -18.83
CA LEU A 24 -7.61 7.21 -18.85
C LEU A 24 -6.50 7.50 -17.84
N VAL A 25 -6.29 6.62 -16.87
CA VAL A 25 -5.32 6.82 -15.78
C VAL A 25 -3.91 7.05 -16.30
N PRO A 26 -3.35 6.26 -17.24
CA PRO A 26 -2.00 6.51 -17.74
C PRO A 26 -1.85 7.88 -18.40
N THR A 27 -2.84 8.33 -19.18
CA THR A 27 -2.82 9.66 -19.80
C THR A 27 -2.95 10.77 -18.78
N MET A 28 -3.85 10.61 -17.81
CA MET A 28 -4.07 11.56 -16.71
C MET A 28 -2.82 11.73 -15.86
N ILE A 29 -2.13 10.64 -15.49
CA ILE A 29 -0.89 10.69 -14.71
C ILE A 29 0.30 11.21 -15.53
N LYS A 30 0.33 10.96 -16.85
CA LYS A 30 1.35 11.54 -17.72
C LYS A 30 1.25 13.07 -17.76
N ASP A 31 0.05 13.63 -17.78
CA ASP A 31 -0.19 15.06 -17.84
C ASP A 31 -0.07 15.73 -16.44
N GLU A 32 -0.53 15.05 -15.38
CA GLU A 32 -0.58 15.54 -13.99
C GLU A 32 -0.02 14.48 -13.00
N PRO A 33 1.31 14.24 -12.96
CA PRO A 33 1.90 13.18 -12.14
C PRO A 33 1.75 13.39 -10.63
N GLU A 34 1.49 14.62 -10.18
CA GLU A 34 1.24 14.97 -8.79
C GLU A 34 -0.04 14.33 -8.22
N LEU A 35 -0.97 13.89 -9.07
CA LEU A 35 -2.21 13.23 -8.65
C LEU A 35 -1.94 11.95 -7.86
N LEU A 36 -0.84 11.25 -8.14
CA LEU A 36 -0.42 10.06 -7.39
C LEU A 36 -0.10 10.36 -5.91
N LYS A 37 0.16 11.63 -5.58
CA LYS A 37 0.53 12.09 -4.22
C LYS A 37 -0.61 12.85 -3.54
N CYS A 38 -1.76 12.98 -4.19
CA CYS A 38 -2.93 13.54 -3.58
C CYS A 38 -3.47 12.59 -2.51
N GLU A 39 -3.94 13.18 -1.41
CA GLU A 39 -4.37 12.47 -0.22
C GLU A 39 -5.84 12.80 0.07
N ASN A 40 -6.57 11.81 0.59
CA ASN A 40 -7.91 12.03 1.13
C ASN A 40 -7.85 12.71 2.53
N TYR A 41 -9.02 12.89 3.16
CA TYR A 41 -9.10 13.48 4.50
C TYR A 41 -8.42 12.67 5.62
N ALA A 42 -8.16 11.38 5.38
CA ALA A 42 -7.40 10.52 6.29
C ALA A 42 -5.88 10.59 6.06
N GLY A 43 -5.42 11.34 5.06
CA GLY A 43 -4.01 11.43 4.68
C GLY A 43 -3.54 10.27 3.81
N GLU A 44 -4.45 9.56 3.14
CA GLU A 44 -4.13 8.38 2.34
C GLU A 44 -4.08 8.72 0.85
N THR A 45 -3.05 8.24 0.15
CA THR A 45 -3.01 8.25 -1.32
C THR A 45 -3.93 7.18 -1.91
N VAL A 46 -4.24 7.29 -3.20
CA VAL A 46 -5.07 6.30 -3.91
C VAL A 46 -4.44 4.90 -3.85
N LEU A 47 -3.11 4.79 -3.97
CA LEU A 47 -2.39 3.52 -3.82
C LEU A 47 -2.55 2.93 -2.42
N GLN A 48 -2.43 3.76 -1.37
CA GLN A 48 -2.57 3.32 0.01
C GLN A 48 -3.99 2.81 0.31
N PHE A 49 -5.01 3.53 -0.16
CA PHE A 49 -6.41 3.10 -0.02
C PHE A 49 -6.65 1.74 -0.71
N PHE A 50 -6.22 1.59 -1.96
CA PHE A 50 -6.43 0.32 -2.67
C PHE A 50 -5.52 -0.82 -2.17
N SER A 51 -4.43 -0.48 -1.48
CA SER A 51 -3.63 -1.46 -0.74
C SER A 51 -4.37 -1.99 0.49
N LEU A 52 -5.10 -1.12 1.21
CA LEU A 52 -5.99 -1.50 2.32
C LEU A 52 -7.12 -2.41 1.83
N GLU A 53 -7.75 -2.05 0.71
CA GLU A 53 -8.89 -2.79 0.12
C GLU A 53 -8.50 -4.08 -0.61
N GLY A 54 -7.20 -4.31 -0.82
CA GLY A 54 -6.69 -5.52 -1.47
C GLY A 54 -7.00 -5.58 -2.98
N LYS A 55 -7.16 -4.44 -3.66
CA LYS A 55 -7.49 -4.36 -5.09
C LYS A 55 -6.23 -4.48 -5.95
N LEU A 56 -5.79 -5.72 -6.16
CA LEU A 56 -4.52 -6.04 -6.84
C LEU A 56 -4.40 -5.41 -8.24
N ASP A 57 -5.48 -5.42 -9.02
CA ASP A 57 -5.56 -4.84 -10.36
C ASP A 57 -5.37 -3.32 -10.37
N ILE A 58 -5.98 -2.63 -9.41
CA ILE A 58 -5.83 -1.17 -9.26
C ILE A 58 -4.44 -0.82 -8.72
N VAL A 59 -3.93 -1.59 -7.77
CA VAL A 59 -2.55 -1.43 -7.26
C VAL A 59 -1.54 -1.58 -8.39
N ASP A 60 -1.68 -2.61 -9.23
CA ASP A 60 -0.82 -2.83 -10.41
C ASP A 60 -0.86 -1.64 -11.37
N LEU A 61 -2.07 -1.18 -11.74
CA LEU A 61 -2.25 -0.01 -12.61
C LEU A 61 -1.53 1.24 -12.08
N LEU A 62 -1.71 1.53 -10.78
CA LEU A 62 -1.09 2.68 -10.13
C LEU A 62 0.44 2.59 -10.11
N LEU A 63 0.99 1.41 -9.79
CA LEU A 63 2.43 1.17 -9.80
C LEU A 63 3.03 1.30 -11.20
N GLN A 64 2.34 0.78 -12.23
CA GLN A 64 2.74 0.95 -13.62
C GLN A 64 2.72 2.42 -14.08
N CYS A 65 1.85 3.24 -13.48
CA CYS A 65 1.79 4.69 -13.69
C CYS A 65 2.82 5.48 -12.86
N GLY A 66 3.65 4.81 -12.03
CA GLY A 66 4.71 5.44 -11.25
C GLY A 66 4.31 5.82 -9.82
N ALA A 67 3.22 5.27 -9.28
CA ALA A 67 2.94 5.37 -7.85
C ALA A 67 4.08 4.75 -7.04
N VAL A 68 4.46 5.39 -5.94
CA VAL A 68 5.55 4.91 -5.08
C VAL A 68 4.97 4.01 -4.00
N ALA A 69 5.39 2.74 -3.98
CA ALA A 69 5.13 1.84 -2.86
C ALA A 69 5.94 2.29 -1.63
N ASP A 70 5.27 2.89 -0.66
CA ASP A 70 5.87 3.33 0.61
C ASP A 70 5.55 2.38 1.77
N GLU A 71 6.09 2.68 2.96
CA GLU A 71 5.85 1.84 4.14
C GLU A 71 4.37 1.77 4.54
N TRP A 72 3.57 2.80 4.20
CA TRP A 72 2.15 2.90 4.54
C TRP A 72 1.27 2.03 3.64
N SER A 73 1.53 1.99 2.34
CA SER A 73 0.84 1.07 1.42
C SER A 73 1.01 -0.39 1.86
N ILE A 74 2.23 -0.76 2.25
CA ILE A 74 2.51 -2.11 2.77
C ILE A 74 1.90 -2.32 4.16
N TYR A 75 1.89 -1.29 5.02
CA TYR A 75 1.22 -1.35 6.32
C TYR A 75 -0.27 -1.66 6.17
N PHE A 76 -0.98 -0.94 5.30
CA PHE A 76 -2.41 -1.12 5.09
C PHE A 76 -2.73 -2.50 4.48
N ALA A 77 -1.99 -2.92 3.45
CA ALA A 77 -2.12 -4.28 2.91
C ALA A 77 -1.81 -5.35 3.97
N SER A 78 -0.87 -5.08 4.88
CA SER A 78 -0.52 -5.97 5.99
C SER A 78 -1.61 -6.04 7.05
N GLU A 79 -2.26 -4.93 7.38
CA GLU A 79 -3.36 -4.88 8.35
C GLU A 79 -4.48 -5.87 7.99
N MET A 80 -4.85 -5.87 6.70
CA MET A 80 -5.91 -6.73 6.16
C MET A 80 -5.39 -8.10 5.67
N GLY A 81 -4.06 -8.28 5.59
CA GLY A 81 -3.41 -9.54 5.22
C GLY A 81 -3.55 -9.87 3.73
N HIS A 82 -3.51 -8.86 2.86
CA HIS A 82 -3.51 -8.96 1.40
C HIS A 82 -2.10 -9.34 0.89
N LEU A 83 -1.77 -10.63 0.98
CA LEU A 83 -0.44 -11.17 0.68
C LEU A 83 0.01 -10.94 -0.76
N ASP A 84 -0.93 -10.98 -1.70
CA ASP A 84 -0.74 -10.70 -3.13
C ASP A 84 -0.40 -9.23 -3.38
N VAL A 85 -1.12 -8.31 -2.74
CA VAL A 85 -0.79 -6.87 -2.80
C VAL A 85 0.56 -6.60 -2.18
N ILE A 86 0.89 -7.19 -1.02
CA ILE A 86 2.20 -7.03 -0.38
C ILE A 86 3.33 -7.53 -1.29
N LEU A 87 3.13 -8.68 -1.95
CA LEU A 87 4.08 -9.22 -2.90
C LEU A 87 4.36 -8.21 -4.03
N MET A 88 3.29 -7.68 -4.63
CA MET A 88 3.40 -6.70 -5.71
C MET A 88 4.07 -5.39 -5.26
N LEU A 89 3.76 -4.90 -4.06
CA LEU A 89 4.41 -3.72 -3.48
C LEU A 89 5.91 -3.96 -3.21
N PHE A 90 6.32 -5.17 -2.83
CA PHE A 90 7.73 -5.52 -2.72
C PHE A 90 8.43 -5.61 -4.08
N GLU A 91 7.77 -6.19 -5.08
CA GLU A 91 8.30 -6.28 -6.45
C GLU A 91 8.51 -4.90 -7.08
N SER A 92 7.71 -3.90 -6.71
CA SER A 92 7.89 -2.50 -7.12
C SER A 92 8.91 -1.72 -6.28
N GLY A 93 9.61 -2.39 -5.35
CA GLY A 93 10.68 -1.78 -4.55
C GLY A 93 10.22 -1.18 -3.22
N GLY A 94 8.99 -1.44 -2.79
CA GLY A 94 8.47 -0.98 -1.51
C GLY A 94 9.23 -1.54 -0.31
N VAL A 95 9.47 -0.67 0.68
CA VAL A 95 10.19 -1.00 1.91
C VAL A 95 9.24 -0.91 3.10
N PRO A 96 9.00 -2.02 3.83
CA PRO A 96 8.07 -2.05 4.93
C PRO A 96 8.70 -1.57 6.24
N ASN A 97 7.87 -0.97 7.09
CA ASN A 97 8.11 -1.01 8.53
C ASN A 97 7.64 -2.35 9.09
N VAL A 98 8.54 -3.33 9.16
CA VAL A 98 8.22 -4.71 9.54
C VAL A 98 7.51 -4.80 10.90
N ARG A 99 7.92 -3.98 11.87
CA ARG A 99 7.31 -3.97 13.21
C ARG A 99 5.87 -3.45 13.15
N ALA A 100 5.63 -2.34 12.45
CA ALA A 100 4.30 -1.77 12.30
C ALA A 100 3.36 -2.73 11.53
N CYS A 101 3.81 -3.26 10.39
CA CYS A 101 3.07 -4.21 9.57
C CYS A 101 2.69 -5.46 10.38
N LYS A 102 3.64 -6.02 11.14
CA LYS A 102 3.38 -7.16 12.02
C LYS A 102 2.35 -6.84 13.10
N ASN A 103 2.50 -5.70 13.77
CA ASN A 103 1.57 -5.32 14.83
C ASN A 103 0.14 -5.15 14.28
N ALA A 104 -0.01 -4.46 13.14
CA ALA A 104 -1.30 -4.28 12.47
C ALA A 104 -1.92 -5.63 12.07
N PHE A 105 -1.17 -6.47 11.35
CA PHE A 105 -1.64 -7.78 10.92
C PHE A 105 -2.05 -8.68 12.10
N MET A 106 -1.32 -8.64 13.22
CA MET A 106 -1.64 -9.50 14.37
C MET A 106 -2.87 -9.01 15.16
N ARG A 107 -3.26 -7.73 15.07
CA ARG A 107 -4.47 -7.19 15.74
C ARG A 107 -5.76 -7.85 15.25
N SER A 108 -5.80 -8.28 14.00
CA SER A 108 -6.95 -8.98 13.42
C SER A 108 -7.08 -10.45 13.87
N ASN A 109 -6.16 -10.93 14.73
CA ASN A 109 -6.06 -12.33 15.16
C ASN A 109 -6.08 -13.33 13.97
N PRO A 110 -5.08 -13.25 13.08
CA PRO A 110 -5.10 -13.98 11.82
C PRO A 110 -4.98 -15.49 12.05
N LYS A 111 -5.58 -16.27 11.13
CA LYS A 111 -5.43 -17.72 11.13
C LYS A 111 -3.95 -18.11 11.04
N LYS A 112 -3.55 -19.17 11.77
CA LYS A 112 -2.16 -19.65 11.84
C LYS A 112 -1.51 -19.83 10.46
N PHE A 113 -2.25 -20.34 9.48
CA PHE A 113 -1.73 -20.54 8.12
C PHE A 113 -1.41 -19.21 7.41
N LYS A 114 -2.29 -18.19 7.52
CA LYS A 114 -2.03 -16.84 6.97
C LYS A 114 -0.80 -16.22 7.63
N ALA A 115 -0.66 -16.35 8.95
CA ALA A 115 0.52 -15.86 9.66
C ALA A 115 1.82 -16.56 9.23
N LYS A 116 1.75 -17.84 8.85
CA LYS A 116 2.89 -18.55 8.25
C LYS A 116 3.22 -18.02 6.86
N GLN A 117 2.23 -17.75 6.03
CA GLN A 117 2.43 -17.18 4.69
C GLN A 117 3.02 -15.77 4.76
N MET A 118 2.45 -14.89 5.60
CA MET A 118 2.95 -13.53 5.84
C MET A 118 4.43 -13.54 6.25
N ARG A 119 4.79 -14.37 7.23
CA ARG A 119 6.17 -14.55 7.67
C ARG A 119 7.08 -15.00 6.54
N LYS A 120 6.63 -15.97 5.74
CA LYS A 120 7.41 -16.49 4.61
C LYS A 120 7.66 -15.39 3.57
N LEU A 121 6.63 -14.61 3.25
CA LEU A 121 6.69 -13.51 2.30
C LEU A 121 7.69 -12.44 2.74
N PHE A 122 7.57 -11.90 3.96
CA PHE A 122 8.51 -10.90 4.46
C PHE A 122 9.95 -11.43 4.48
N ASN A 123 10.16 -12.65 5.00
CA ASN A 123 11.49 -13.24 5.07
C ASN A 123 12.10 -13.50 3.68
N SER A 124 11.32 -13.81 2.64
CA SER A 124 11.86 -14.05 1.29
C SER A 124 12.41 -12.78 0.64
N TYR A 125 11.96 -11.60 1.09
CA TYR A 125 12.48 -10.29 0.68
C TYR A 125 13.50 -9.72 1.68
N GLY A 126 14.01 -10.53 2.62
CA GLY A 126 15.01 -10.10 3.60
C GLY A 126 14.45 -9.31 4.79
N TYR A 127 13.13 -9.21 4.92
CA TYR A 127 12.48 -8.51 6.02
C TYR A 127 12.21 -9.48 7.18
N GLU A 128 12.98 -9.35 8.27
CA GLU A 128 12.91 -10.29 9.39
C GLU A 128 11.57 -10.20 10.16
N TRP A 129 10.68 -11.16 9.90
CA TRP A 129 9.43 -11.33 10.64
C TRP A 129 9.67 -12.09 11.97
N ARG A 130 10.55 -11.55 12.83
CA ARG A 130 10.85 -12.07 14.18
C ARG A 130 10.99 -10.93 15.19
N PRO A 131 10.63 -11.13 16.47
CA PRO A 131 11.23 -10.31 17.51
C PRO A 131 12.71 -10.72 17.66
N LYS A 132 13.63 -9.77 17.81
CA LYS A 132 14.91 -10.09 18.48
C LYS A 132 14.55 -10.68 19.84
N SER A 133 14.93 -11.93 20.09
CA SER A 133 14.90 -12.48 21.44
C SER A 133 15.80 -11.61 22.32
N LEU A 134 15.32 -11.25 23.51
CA LEU A 134 16.05 -10.50 24.55
C LEU A 134 17.32 -11.21 25.08
N HIS A 135 17.82 -12.24 24.40
CA HIS A 135 18.97 -13.05 24.82
C HIS A 135 20.21 -12.89 23.92
N GLU A 136 20.25 -11.88 23.05
CA GLU A 136 21.41 -11.59 22.19
C GLU A 136 21.88 -10.12 22.33
N LEU A 137 22.14 -9.70 23.58
CA LEU A 137 22.97 -8.55 23.95
C LEU A 137 23.90 -8.94 25.10
#